data_AF-A0A817YV16-F1
#
_entry.id   AF-A0A817YV16-F1
#
_cell.length_a   1.000
_cell.length_b   1.000
_cell.length_c   1.000
_cell.angle_alpha   90.00
_cell.angle_beta   90.00
_cell.angle_gamma   90.00
#
_symmetry.space_group_name_H-M   'P 1'
#
loop_
_entity.id
_entity.type
_entity.pdbx_description
1 polymer ?
#
loop_
_entity_poly.entity_id
_entity_poly.type
_entity_poly.pdbx_seq_one_letter_code
_entity_poly.pdbx_strand_id
1 'polypeptide(L)'
;MDLENLPSLPNAHQQIRLGDSQVSIQKWTAAIEYYLRAIEYFKTIQNTLQDNSLISIIQAQIVQCEKMIHLCRLKDRSEQVTYFD
;
A
#
# COMPACT_ATOMS: atom_id res chain seq x y z
N MET A 1 11.03 21.20 5.18
CA MET A 1 10.41 20.67 3.95
C MET A 1 9.12 20.03 4.40
N ASP A 2 7.97 20.60 4.04
CA ASP A 2 6.67 20.15 4.54
C ASP A 2 6.17 18.95 3.72
N LEU A 3 5.51 18.00 4.39
CA LEU A 3 4.93 16.79 3.79
C LEU A 3 4.02 17.10 2.58
N GLU A 4 3.35 18.24 2.59
CA GLU A 4 2.41 18.68 1.57
C GLU A 4 3.07 19.05 0.22
N ASN A 5 4.39 19.26 0.19
CA ASN A 5 5.13 19.62 -1.02
C ASN A 5 5.80 18.42 -1.71
N LEU A 6 5.52 17.19 -1.26
CA LEU A 6 6.10 15.98 -1.84
C LEU A 6 5.25 15.52 -3.05
N PRO A 7 5.74 15.67 -4.29
CA PRO A 7 4.94 15.51 -5.51
C PRO A 7 4.37 14.08 -5.68
N SER A 8 4.99 13.08 -5.04
CA SER A 8 4.57 11.68 -5.11
C SER A 8 3.60 11.27 -3.99
N LEU A 9 3.40 12.10 -2.96
CA LEU A 9 2.58 11.74 -1.80
C LEU A 9 1.08 11.62 -2.15
N PRO A 10 0.47 12.53 -2.93
CA PRO A 10 -0.92 12.37 -3.37
C PRO A 10 -1.12 11.09 -4.20
N ASN A 11 -0.14 10.74 -5.05
CA ASN A 11 -0.17 9.53 -5.86
C ASN A 11 -0.13 8.28 -4.97
N ALA A 12 0.74 8.25 -3.95
CA ALA A 12 0.79 7.15 -2.98
C ALA A 12 -0.55 6.92 -2.30
N HIS A 13 -1.17 7.98 -1.76
CA HIS A 13 -2.49 7.89 -1.11
C HIS A 13 -3.61 7.51 -2.08
N GLN A 14 -3.54 7.94 -3.34
CA GLN A 14 -4.51 7.52 -4.35
C GLN A 14 -4.42 6.01 -4.61
N GLN A 15 -3.20 5.46 -4.72
CA GLN A 15 -3.02 4.03 -4.89
C GLN A 15 -3.57 3.24 -3.69
N ILE A 16 -3.37 3.71 -2.45
CA ILE A 16 -3.99 3.09 -1.26
C ILE A 16 -5.51 3.04 -1.40
N ARG A 17 -6.16 4.16 -1.71
CA ARG A 17 -7.64 4.20 -1.85
C ARG A 17 -8.15 3.26 -2.94
N LEU A 18 -7.41 3.10 -4.03
CA LEU A 18 -7.74 2.14 -5.07
C LEU A 18 -7.58 0.70 -4.57
N GLY A 19 -6.52 0.41 -3.81
CA GLY A 19 -6.33 -0.88 -3.13
C GLY A 19 -7.47 -1.21 -2.18
N ASP A 20 -7.86 -0.27 -1.32
CA ASP A 20 -9.00 -0.41 -0.40
C ASP A 20 -10.31 -0.66 -1.16
N SER A 21 -10.51 0.03 -2.28
CA SER A 21 -11.68 -0.21 -3.16
C SER A 21 -11.67 -1.62 -3.74
N GLN A 22 -10.53 -2.13 -4.21
CA GLN A 22 -10.43 -3.51 -4.70
C GLN A 22 -10.66 -4.54 -3.59
N VAL A 23 -10.19 -4.28 -2.36
CA VAL A 23 -10.48 -5.11 -1.17
C VAL A 23 -11.99 -5.19 -0.93
N SER A 24 -12.71 -4.07 -1.04
CA SER A 24 -14.16 -4.03 -0.80
C SER A 24 -14.97 -4.91 -1.77
N ILE A 25 -14.44 -5.12 -2.98
CA ILE A 25 -15.02 -5.99 -4.01
C ILE A 25 -14.31 -7.36 -4.11
N GLN A 26 -13.52 -7.72 -3.10
CA GLN A 26 -12.82 -9.01 -2.97
C GLN A 26 -11.87 -9.32 -4.15
N LYS A 27 -11.36 -8.28 -4.82
CA LYS A 27 -10.35 -8.41 -5.87
C LYS A 27 -8.96 -8.36 -5.26
N TRP A 28 -8.56 -9.42 -4.56
CA TRP A 28 -7.33 -9.47 -3.76
C TRP A 28 -6.06 -9.20 -4.56
N THR A 29 -5.91 -9.83 -5.74
CA THR A 29 -4.72 -9.62 -6.60
C THR A 29 -4.62 -8.18 -7.08
N ALA A 30 -5.74 -7.59 -7.52
CA ALA A 30 -5.77 -6.19 -7.94
C ALA A 30 -5.45 -5.25 -6.76
N ALA A 31 -6.00 -5.53 -5.57
CA ALA A 31 -5.67 -4.77 -4.36
C ALA A 31 -4.16 -4.78 -4.05
N ILE A 32 -3.52 -5.96 -4.16
CA ILE A 32 -2.08 -6.12 -3.93
C ILE A 32 -1.27 -5.24 -4.89
N GLU A 33 -1.62 -5.19 -6.18
CA GLU A 33 -0.93 -4.35 -7.15
C GLU A 33 -0.99 -2.86 -6.78
N TYR A 34 -2.15 -2.39 -6.33
CA TYR A 34 -2.32 -1.01 -5.88
C TYR A 34 -1.48 -0.70 -4.63
N TYR A 35 -1.45 -1.59 -3.63
CA TYR A 35 -0.60 -1.38 -2.45
C TYR A 35 0.90 -1.43 -2.79
N LEU A 36 1.33 -2.28 -3.73
CA LEU A 36 2.71 -2.30 -4.20
C LEU A 36 3.11 -0.98 -4.87
N ARG A 37 2.25 -0.42 -5.72
CA ARG A 37 2.48 0.92 -6.32
C ARG A 37 2.54 2.02 -5.26
N ALA A 38 1.69 1.96 -4.22
CA ALA A 38 1.76 2.91 -3.11
C ALA A 38 3.14 2.85 -2.42
N ILE A 39 3.65 1.63 -2.16
CA ILE A 39 4.98 1.41 -1.57
C ILE A 39 6.09 1.99 -2.46
N GLU A 40 6.01 1.82 -3.78
CA GLU A 40 6.98 2.41 -4.71
C GLU A 40 7.04 3.93 -4.56
N TYR A 41 5.89 4.61 -4.54
CA TYR A 41 5.85 6.06 -4.32
C TYR A 41 6.41 6.45 -2.95
N PHE A 42 6.06 5.73 -1.88
CA PHE A 42 6.59 6.00 -0.54
C PHE A 42 8.11 5.80 -0.47
N LYS A 43 8.66 4.79 -1.13
CA LYS A 43 10.12 4.60 -1.21
C LYS A 43 10.80 5.73 -1.98
N THR A 44 10.20 6.20 -3.08
CA THR A 44 10.69 7.38 -3.79
C THR A 44 10.73 8.61 -2.89
N ILE A 45 9.67 8.84 -2.10
CA ILE A 45 9.60 9.93 -1.13
C ILE A 45 10.67 9.76 -0.03
N GLN A 46 10.76 8.57 0.55
CA GLN A 46 11.73 8.28 1.62
C GLN A 46 13.16 8.59 1.19
N ASN A 47 13.51 8.28 -0.06
CA ASN A 47 14.83 8.54 -0.63
C ASN A 47 15.14 10.03 -0.85
N THR A 48 14.13 10.90 -0.93
CA THR A 48 14.33 12.36 -1.11
C THR A 48 14.27 13.12 0.21
N LEU A 49 13.83 12.48 1.30
CA LEU A 49 13.74 13.09 2.61
C LEU A 49 15.09 13.04 3.34
N GLN A 50 15.40 14.14 4.04
CA GLN A 50 16.54 14.23 4.96
C GLN A 50 16.11 14.21 6.43
N ASP A 51 14.81 14.43 6.69
CA ASP A 51 14.25 14.50 8.03
C ASP A 51 13.85 13.09 8.51
N ASN A 52 14.55 12.61 9.55
CA ASN A 52 14.30 11.30 10.15
C ASN A 52 12.87 11.14 10.70
N SER A 53 12.23 12.22 11.16
CA SER A 53 10.84 12.16 11.62
C SER A 53 9.88 11.86 10.48
N LEU A 54 10.07 12.53 9.32
CA LEU A 54 9.29 12.29 8.11
C LEU A 54 9.56 10.90 7.53
N ILE A 55 10.82 10.45 7.55
CA ILE A 55 11.20 9.09 7.15
C ILE A 55 10.44 8.05 7.98
N SER A 56 10.32 8.26 9.31
CA SER A 56 9.60 7.32 10.18
C SER A 56 8.10 7.27 9.87
N ILE A 57 7.48 8.40 9.51
CA ILE A 57 6.07 8.46 9.08
C ILE A 57 5.87 7.69 7.78
N ILE A 58 6.73 7.92 6.79
CA ILE A 58 6.67 7.22 5.50
C ILE A 58 6.92 5.71 5.69
N GLN A 59 7.86 5.34 6.56
CA GLN A 59 8.10 3.93 6.89
C GLN A 59 6.86 3.26 7.50
N ALA A 60 6.12 3.96 8.37
CA ALA A 60 4.88 3.43 8.93
C ALA A 60 3.81 3.18 7.85
N GLN A 61 3.72 4.06 6.84
CA GLN A 61 2.81 3.89 5.70
C GLN A 61 3.19 2.68 4.84
N ILE A 62 4.49 2.47 4.59
CA ILE A 62 4.99 1.28 3.88
C ILE A 62 4.60 0.00 4.62
N VAL A 63 4.86 -0.06 5.94
CA VAL A 63 4.53 -1.22 6.77
C VAL A 63 3.03 -1.49 6.77
N GLN A 64 2.19 -0.44 6.77
CA GLN A 64 0.74 -0.61 6.67
C GLN A 64 0.35 -1.25 5.33
N CYS A 65 0.92 -0.79 4.22
CA CYS A 65 0.67 -1.40 2.90
C CYS A 65 1.11 -2.88 2.86
N GLU A 66 2.26 -3.21 3.45
CA GLU A 66 2.75 -4.60 3.53
C GLU A 66 1.80 -5.50 4.32
N LYS A 67 1.23 -5.01 5.44
CA LYS A 67 0.20 -5.73 6.20
C LYS A 67 -1.04 -5.99 5.36
N MET A 68 -1.50 -4.99 4.61
CA MET A 68 -2.67 -5.16 3.73
C MET A 68 -2.40 -6.18 2.62
N ILE A 69 -1.21 -6.17 2.01
CA ILE A 69 -0.79 -7.17 1.03
C ILE A 69 -0.82 -8.58 1.64
N HIS A 70 -0.29 -8.74 2.86
CA HIS A 70 -0.31 -10.02 3.55
C HIS A 70 -1.73 -10.52 3.80
N LEU A 71 -2.63 -9.64 4.25
CA LEU A 71 -4.05 -9.96 4.45
C LEU A 71 -4.73 -10.39 3.16
N CYS A 72 -4.51 -9.67 2.05
CA CYS A 72 -5.06 -10.04 0.74
C CYS A 72 -4.59 -11.42 0.29
N ARG A 73 -3.30 -11.76 0.47
CA ARG A 73 -2.75 -13.09 0.12
C ARG A 73 -3.38 -14.21 0.95
N LEU A 74 -3.64 -13.98 2.23
CA LEU A 74 -4.33 -14.95 3.08
C LEU A 74 -5.77 -15.19 2.62
N LYS A 75 -6.49 -14.12 2.25
CA LYS A 75 -7.87 -14.20 1.77
C LYS A 75 -7.99 -14.93 0.44
N ASP A 76 -7.16 -14.58 -0.52
CA ASP A 76 -7.09 -15.26 -1.82
C ASP A 76 -6.84 -16.76 -1.68
N ARG A 77 -5.89 -17.15 -0.81
CA ARG A 77 -5.62 -18.56 -0.53
C ARG A 77 -6.80 -19.27 0.13
N SER A 78 -7.48 -18.62 1.07
CA SER A 78 -8.64 -19.22 1.76
C SER A 78 -9.81 -19.46 0.80
N GLU A 79 -10.05 -18.53 -0.12
CA GLU A 79 -11.11 -18.68 -1.13
C GLU A 79 -10.79 -19.82 -2.09
N GLN A 80 -9.54 -19.93 -2.54
CA GLN A 80 -9.14 -21.04 -3.42
C GLN A 80 -9.39 -22.41 -2.79
N VAL A 81 -9.15 -22.58 -1.48
CA VAL A 81 -9.41 -23.84 -0.78
C VAL A 81 -10.90 -24.18 -0.72
N THR A 82 -11.77 -23.19 -0.50
CA THR A 82 -13.23 -23.41 -0.40
C THR A 82 -13.92 -23.81 -1.72
N TYR A 83 -13.29 -23.63 -2.88
CA TYR A 83 -13.86 -24.05 -4.17
C TYR A 83 -13.55 -25.51 -4.55
N PHE A 84 -12.77 -26.24 -3.75
CA PHE A 84 -12.40 -27.64 -4.01
C PHE A 84 -13.10 -28.67 -3.06
N ASP A 85 -14.01 -28.22 -2.19
CA ASP A 85 -14.88 -29.07 -1.36
C ASP A 85 -16.31 -29.14 -1.93
#